data_AF-U5LAC2-F1
#
_entry.id   AF-U5LAC2-F1
#
_cell.length_a   1.000
_cell.length_b   1.000
_cell.length_c   1.000
_cell.angle_alpha   90.00
_cell.angle_beta   90.00
_cell.angle_gamma   90.00
#
_symmetry.space_group_name_H-M   'P 1'
#
loop_
_entity.id
_entity.type
_entity.pdbx_description
1 polymer ?
#
loop_
_entity_poly.entity_id
_entity_poly.type
_entity_poly.pdbx_seq_one_letter_code
_entity_poly.pdbx_strand_id
1 'polypeptide(L)' 'MINEYTDRGIPDIVRQRKEAAFNEGFEQSCKDEAGRLLSVMAAQAGQGRILEIGTGLGVGSA' A
#
# COMPACT_ATOMS: atom_id res chain seq x y z
N MET A 1 11.37 -3.78 -17.84
CA MET A 1 11.58 -2.81 -16.73
C MET A 1 11.73 -3.62 -15.47
N ILE A 2 12.85 -3.44 -14.78
CA ILE A 2 13.21 -4.17 -13.56
C ILE A 2 12.12 -3.97 -12.49
N ASN A 3 11.60 -5.09 -11.99
CA ASN A 3 10.49 -5.17 -11.06
C ASN A 3 10.94 -4.64 -9.68
N GLU A 4 10.71 -3.35 -9.40
CA GLU A 4 11.12 -2.65 -8.17
C GLU A 4 10.42 -3.13 -6.88
N TYR A 5 9.56 -4.16 -6.94
CA TYR A 5 8.85 -4.68 -5.76
C TYR A 5 9.70 -5.58 -4.84
N THR A 6 11.01 -5.72 -5.11
CA THR A 6 11.95 -6.45 -4.26
C THR A 6 12.65 -5.58 -3.22
N ASP A 7 11.97 -4.57 -2.67
CA ASP A 7 12.46 -3.93 -1.45
C ASP A 7 12.22 -4.89 -0.26
N ARG A 8 13.29 -5.24 0.46
CA ARG A 8 13.31 -6.34 1.46
C ARG A 8 12.43 -6.08 2.70
N GLY A 9 11.66 -4.99 2.72
CA GLY A 9 10.79 -4.59 3.82
C GLY A 9 9.32 -4.39 3.45
N ILE A 10 8.89 -4.71 2.23
CA ILE A 10 7.48 -4.59 1.84
C ILE A 10 6.70 -5.83 2.29
N PRO A 11 5.64 -5.67 3.12
CA PRO A 11 4.79 -6.79 3.53
C PRO A 11 4.16 -7.52 2.34
N ASP A 12 3.97 -8.83 2.46
CA ASP A 12 3.43 -9.65 1.36
C ASP A 12 2.03 -9.18 0.91
N ILE A 13 1.19 -8.71 1.84
CA ILE A 13 -0.13 -8.17 1.50
C ILE A 13 -0.04 -6.92 0.62
N VAL A 14 0.93 -6.04 0.88
CA VAL A 14 1.19 -4.86 0.05
C VAL A 14 1.70 -5.26 -1.33
N ARG A 15 2.56 -6.29 -1.40
CA ARG A 15 3.05 -6.85 -2.67
C ARG A 15 1.89 -7.42 -3.51
N GLN A 16 1.01 -8.21 -2.90
CA GLN A 16 -0.17 -8.76 -3.57
C GLN A 16 -1.09 -7.68 -4.14
N ARG A 17 -1.30 -6.57 -3.41
CA ARG A 17 -2.12 -5.45 -3.91
C ARG A 17 -1.44 -4.68 -5.03
N LYS A 18 -0.12 -4.53 -4.97
CA LYS A 18 0.67 -3.93 -6.06
C LYS A 18 0.67 -4.78 -7.33
N GLU A 19 0.79 -6.11 -7.19
CA GLU A 19 0.63 -7.04 -8.30
C GLU A 19 -0.77 -6.95 -8.92
N ALA A 20 -1.82 -6.86 -8.10
CA ALA A 20 -3.18 -6.63 -8.59
C ALA A 20 -3.29 -5.28 -9.33
N ALA A 21 -2.71 -4.21 -8.79
CA ALA A 21 -2.69 -2.90 -9.44
C ALA A 21 -1.99 -2.93 -10.80
N PHE A 22 -0.86 -3.63 -10.88
CA PHE A 22 -0.15 -3.82 -12.14
C PHE A 22 -0.99 -4.62 -13.16
N ASN A 23 -1.57 -5.74 -12.74
CA ASN A 23 -2.37 -6.60 -13.62
C ASN A 23 -3.62 -5.92 -14.19
N GLU A 24 -4.23 -5.02 -13.42
CA GLU A 24 -5.42 -4.23 -13.82
C GLU A 24 -5.06 -2.90 -14.51
N GLY A 25 -3.77 -2.59 -14.69
CA GLY A 25 -3.32 -1.33 -15.29
C GLY A 25 -3.64 -0.10 -14.44
N PHE A 26 -3.79 -0.25 -13.12
CA PHE A 26 -4.09 0.84 -12.20
C PHE A 26 -2.82 1.56 -11.74
N GLU A 27 -2.59 2.75 -12.30
CA GLU A 27 -1.36 3.51 -12.08
C GLU A 27 -1.40 4.47 -10.87
N GLN A 28 -2.57 4.72 -10.30
CA GLN A 28 -2.77 5.73 -9.24
C GLN A 28 -2.54 5.17 -7.81
N SER A 29 -1.70 4.15 -7.67
CA SER A 29 -1.34 3.61 -6.35
C SER A 29 -0.39 4.54 -5.60
N CYS A 30 -0.43 4.53 -4.27
CA CYS A 30 0.51 5.30 -3.47
C CYS A 30 1.96 4.78 -3.60
N LYS A 31 2.93 5.66 -3.38
CA LYS A 31 4.35 5.28 -3.28
C LYS A 31 4.63 4.53 -1.99
N ASP A 32 5.74 3.80 -1.94
CA ASP A 32 6.14 3.02 -0.75
C ASP A 32 6.41 3.89 0.48
N GLU A 33 6.96 5.09 0.29
CA GLU A 33 7.22 6.02 1.38
C GLU A 33 5.91 6.51 2.03
N ALA A 34 4.86 6.67 1.22
CA ALA A 34 3.52 7.02 1.73
C ALA A 34 2.91 5.85 2.51
N GLY A 35 3.03 4.61 2.00
CA GLY A 35 2.58 3.41 2.73
C GLY A 35 3.28 3.25 4.09
N ARG A 36 4.60 3.48 4.14
CA ARG A 36 5.38 3.46 5.40
C ARG A 36 4.89 4.53 6.38
N LEU A 37 4.61 5.74 5.92
CA LEU A 37 4.05 6.80 6.76
C LEU A 37 2.66 6.43 7.29
N LEU A 38 1.77 5.94 6.43
CA LEU A 38 0.42 5.51 6.82
C LEU A 38 0.46 4.40 7.87
N SER A 39 1.39 3.44 7.72
CA SER A 39 1.60 2.37 8.70
C SER A 39 1.96 2.92 10.09
N VAL A 40 2.85 3.92 10.15
CA VAL A 40 3.21 4.59 11.41
C VAL A 40 2.01 5.34 12.01
N MET A 41 1.24 6.06 11.18
CA MET A 41 0.05 6.79 11.65
C MET A 41 -1.03 5.84 12.15
N ALA A 42 -1.26 4.71 11.46
CA ALA A 42 -2.20 3.69 11.88
C ALA A 42 -1.80 3.06 13.22
N ALA A 43 -0.51 2.79 13.42
CA ALA A 43 0.00 2.32 14.70
C ALA A 43 -0.20 3.35 15.82
N GLN A 44 0.00 4.64 15.54
CA GLN A 44 -0.18 5.73 16.50
C GLN A 44 -1.66 5.96 16.88
N ALA A 45 -2.59 5.69 15.96
CA ALA A 45 -4.02 5.78 16.25
C ALA A 45 -4.47 4.78 17.33
N GLY A 46 -3.71 3.69 17.53
CA GLY A 46 -3.98 2.70 18.57
C GLY A 46 -5.34 2.04 18.40
N GLN A 47 -6.24 2.22 19.37
CA GLN A 47 -7.62 1.76 19.26
C GLN A 47 -8.50 2.88 18.67
N GLY A 48 -8.84 2.73 17.40
CA GLY A 48 -9.68 3.67 16.66
C GLY A 48 -10.20 3.07 15.36
N ARG A 49 -10.93 3.88 14.59
CA ARG A 49 -11.36 3.51 13.23
C ARG A 49 -10.62 4.38 12.23
N ILE A 50 -10.05 3.75 11.22
CA ILE A 50 -9.42 4.42 10.08
C ILE A 50 -10.41 4.35 8.92
N LEU A 51 -10.60 5.48 8.26
CA LEU A 51 -11.40 5.60 7.04
C LEU A 51 -10.45 5.91 5.88
N GLU A 52 -10.62 5.19 4.78
CA GLU A 52 -9.99 5.51 3.50
C GLU A 52 -11.05 6.02 2.53
N ILE A 53 -10.72 7.07 1.78
CA ILE A 53 -11.53 7.59 0.68
C ILE A 53 -10.70 7.47 -0.59
N GLY A 54 -11.18 6.69 -1.56
CA GLY A 54 -10.44 6.40 -2.78
C GLY A 54 -9.48 5.22 -2.61
N THR A 55 -10.03 4.01 -2.43
CA THR A 55 -9.26 2.79 -2.16
C THR A 55 -8.44 2.29 -3.35
N GLY A 56 -8.84 2.61 -4.58
CA GLY A 56 -8.23 2.00 -5.76
C GLY A 56 -8.26 0.48 -5.64
N LEU A 57 -7.08 -0.16 -5.70
CA LEU A 57 -6.91 -1.60 -5.48
C LEU A 57 -6.34 -1.96 -4.10
N GLY A 58 -6.42 -1.04 -3.14
CA GLY A 58 -6.16 -1.31 -1.73
C GLY A 58 -4.67 -1.35 -1.34
N VAL A 59 -3.78 -0.75 -2.13
CA VAL A 59 -2.34 -0.68 -1.80
C VAL A 59 -2.07 0.16 -0.55
N GLY A 60 -2.80 1.27 -0.37
CA GLY A 60 -2.60 2.18 0.78
C GLY A 60 -3.16 1.66 2.11
N SER A 61 -4.14 0.77 2.06
CA SER A 61 -4.81 0.17 3.23
C SER A 61 -4.31 -1.24 3.59
N ALA A 62 -3.37 -1.78 2.80
CA ALA A 62 -2.79 -3.11 2.99
C ALA A 62 -1.74 -3.16 4.09
#